data_AF-A0A353R9Y4-F1
#
_entry.id   AF-A0A353R9Y4-F1
#
_cell.length_a   1.000
_cell.length_b   1.000
_cell.length_c   1.000
_cell.angle_alpha   90.00
_cell.angle_beta   90.00
_cell.angle_gamma   90.00
#
_symmetry.space_group_name_H-M   'P 1'
#
loop_
_entity.id
_entity.type
_entity.pdbx_description
1 polymer ?
#
loop_
_entity_poly.entity_id
_entity_poly.type
_entity_poly.pdbx_seq_one_letter_code
_entity_poly.pdbx_strand_id
1 'polypeptide(L)'
;MNGILIENIRQLVQVRERTNDNPSFCTGQIMNRLPYIENAWLFIRDDVIDGFGSMDHCPYSEDIPLGTKIIDAAGKCVFPSFCDCHTHIVYAGSREKEFTDKIRGMSYREIAARGGGILNSARLLGETSEEELFQQSLVRAKELIRFGTGAVE
;
A
#
# COMPACT_ATOMS: atom_id res chain seq x y z
N MET A 1 20.45 -12.14 16.19
CA MET A 1 20.04 -11.39 14.98
C MET A 1 18.61 -11.82 14.70
N ASN A 2 17.70 -10.89 14.46
CA ASN A 2 16.29 -11.23 14.28
C ASN A 2 16.01 -11.28 12.77
N GLY A 3 15.62 -12.45 12.28
CA GLY A 3 15.18 -12.64 10.89
C GLY A 3 13.68 -12.94 10.84
N ILE A 4 13.06 -12.74 9.68
CA ILE A 4 11.74 -13.28 9.36
C ILE A 4 11.88 -14.16 8.12
N LEU A 5 11.55 -15.44 8.26
CA LEU A 5 11.42 -16.37 7.14
C LEU A 5 9.93 -16.54 6.83
N ILE A 6 9.52 -16.21 5.61
CA ILE A 6 8.20 -16.55 5.09
C ILE A 6 8.37 -17.72 4.12
N GLU A 7 7.69 -18.83 4.39
CA GLU A 7 7.80 -20.08 3.62
C GLU A 7 6.43 -20.55 3.10
N ASN A 8 6.45 -21.57 2.24
CA ASN A 8 5.25 -22.15 1.60
C ASN A 8 4.39 -21.09 0.90
N ILE A 9 5.03 -20.09 0.29
CA ILE A 9 4.37 -19.06 -0.50
C ILE A 9 3.95 -19.70 -1.82
N ARG A 10 2.65 -19.69 -2.16
CA ARG A 10 2.21 -20.24 -3.44
C ARG A 10 2.76 -19.42 -4.61
N GLN A 11 2.69 -18.10 -4.51
CA GLN A 11 3.25 -17.15 -5.48
C GLN A 11 3.86 -15.96 -4.75
N LEU A 12 5.18 -15.77 -4.92
CA LEU A 12 5.86 -14.54 -4.52
C LEU A 12 5.83 -13.59 -5.72
N VAL A 13 5.01 -12.55 -5.63
CA VAL A 13 4.57 -11.75 -6.78
C VAL A 13 5.48 -10.54 -7.01
N GLN A 14 5.57 -10.10 -8.28
CA GLN A 14 6.41 -8.99 -8.75
C GLN A 14 7.91 -9.17 -8.52
N VAL A 15 8.39 -10.40 -8.40
CA VAL A 15 9.82 -10.68 -8.45
C VAL A 15 10.30 -10.48 -9.88
N ARG A 16 11.26 -9.57 -10.05
CA ARG A 16 11.90 -9.31 -11.34
C ARG A 16 13.41 -9.39 -11.16
N GLU A 17 14.05 -10.28 -11.90
CA GLU A 17 15.51 -10.39 -11.88
C GLU A 17 16.15 -9.10 -12.39
N ARG A 18 17.33 -8.74 -11.88
CA ARG A 18 18.11 -7.59 -12.41
C ARG A 18 18.83 -7.99 -13.70
N THR A 19 18.09 -8.38 -14.72
CA THR A 19 18.58 -8.56 -16.10
C THR A 19 18.19 -7.35 -16.95
N ASN A 20 18.76 -7.22 -18.16
CA ASN A 20 18.45 -6.12 -19.09
C ASN A 20 16.96 -6.04 -19.49
N ASP A 21 16.17 -7.08 -19.19
CA ASP A 21 14.72 -7.15 -19.45
C ASP A 21 13.85 -6.62 -18.29
N ASN A 22 14.47 -6.07 -17.25
CA ASN A 22 13.76 -5.50 -16.10
C ASN A 22 13.82 -3.97 -16.14
N PRO A 23 12.74 -3.30 -16.59
CA PRO A 23 12.78 -1.87 -16.77
C PRO A 23 12.69 -1.15 -15.42
N SER A 24 13.44 -0.06 -15.26
CA SER A 24 13.26 0.87 -14.13
C SER A 24 11.85 1.48 -14.10
N PHE A 25 11.13 1.44 -15.23
CA PHE A 25 9.75 1.90 -15.36
C PHE A 25 8.93 0.89 -16.17
N CYS A 26 7.91 0.30 -15.55
CA CYS A 26 6.99 -0.60 -16.24
C CYS A 26 6.01 0.20 -17.11
N THR A 27 6.15 0.15 -18.44
CA THR A 27 5.31 0.92 -19.38
C THR A 27 4.84 0.08 -20.56
N GLY A 28 3.76 0.52 -21.22
CA GLY A 28 3.24 -0.11 -22.44
C GLY A 28 2.90 -1.60 -22.27
N GLN A 29 3.31 -2.42 -23.23
CA GLN A 29 3.03 -3.87 -23.22
C GLN A 29 3.64 -4.61 -22.02
N ILE A 30 4.66 -4.05 -21.37
CA ILE A 30 5.30 -4.66 -20.20
C ILE A 30 4.34 -4.70 -19.01
N MET A 31 3.40 -3.75 -18.92
CA MET A 31 2.37 -3.72 -17.87
C MET A 31 1.43 -4.93 -17.90
N ASN A 32 1.33 -5.64 -19.02
CA ASN A 32 0.55 -6.87 -19.13
C ASN A 32 1.25 -8.09 -18.50
N ARG A 33 2.48 -7.93 -18.00
CA ARG A 33 3.26 -9.02 -17.40
C ARG A 33 3.36 -8.84 -15.89
N LEU A 34 2.77 -9.77 -15.15
CA LEU A 34 2.89 -9.89 -13.70
C LEU A 34 3.75 -11.12 -13.35
N PRO A 35 5.08 -10.96 -13.23
CA PRO A 35 5.97 -12.07 -12.91
C PRO A 35 5.84 -12.49 -11.44
N TYR A 36 6.16 -13.74 -11.16
CA TYR A 36 6.15 -14.32 -9.81
C TYR A 36 7.06 -15.56 -9.74
N ILE A 37 7.42 -15.97 -8.52
CA ILE A 37 8.05 -17.28 -8.23
C ILE A 37 6.99 -18.19 -7.62
N GLU A 38 6.81 -19.40 -8.16
CA GLU A 38 5.95 -20.44 -7.56
C GLU A 38 6.66 -21.17 -6.43
N ASN A 39 5.90 -21.68 -5.46
CA ASN A 39 6.42 -22.47 -4.34
C ASN A 39 7.66 -21.81 -3.69
N ALA A 40 7.48 -20.61 -3.14
CA ALA A 40 8.58 -19.70 -2.81
C ALA A 40 8.82 -19.52 -1.30
N TRP A 41 9.99 -18.94 -0.99
CA TRP A 41 10.35 -18.38 0.31
C TRP A 41 10.86 -16.95 0.19
N LEU A 42 10.81 -16.21 1.30
CA LEU A 42 11.36 -14.87 1.46
C LEU A 42 12.00 -14.76 2.85
N PHE A 43 13.25 -14.33 2.91
CA PHE A 43 13.97 -14.06 4.15
C PHE A 43 14.26 -12.56 4.29
N ILE A 44 13.88 -12.01 5.44
CA ILE A 44 14.06 -10.61 5.81
C ILE A 44 15.02 -10.57 7.00
N ARG A 45 16.05 -9.74 6.91
CA ARG A 45 17.04 -9.53 7.96
C ARG A 45 17.24 -8.04 8.13
N ASP A 46 17.20 -7.54 9.37
CA ASP A 46 17.44 -6.12 9.68
C ASP A 46 16.59 -5.17 8.80
N ASP A 47 15.30 -5.49 8.68
CA ASP A 47 14.28 -4.77 7.90
C ASP A 47 14.53 -4.68 6.38
N VAL A 48 15.49 -5.44 5.86
CA VAL A 48 15.77 -5.57 4.42
C VAL A 48 15.52 -7.00 3.93
N ILE A 49 15.11 -7.11 2.67
CA ILE A 49 15.04 -8.41 2.00
C ILE A 49 16.47 -8.93 1.81
N ASP A 50 16.80 -10.03 2.49
CA ASP A 50 18.12 -10.67 2.47
C ASP A 50 18.20 -11.76 1.39
N GLY A 51 17.08 -12.47 1.15
CA GLY A 51 17.01 -13.48 0.10
C GLY A 51 15.58 -13.91 -0.21
N PHE A 52 15.38 -14.51 -1.38
CA PHE A 52 14.13 -15.13 -1.79
C PHE A 52 14.42 -16.17 -2.90
N GLY A 53 13.50 -17.11 -3.11
CA GLY A 53 13.66 -18.10 -4.16
C GLY A 53 12.59 -19.19 -4.11
N SER A 54 12.74 -20.22 -4.94
CA SER A 54 11.94 -21.45 -4.84
C SER A 54 12.31 -22.22 -3.57
N MET A 55 11.31 -22.81 -2.93
CA MET A 55 11.45 -23.76 -1.81
C MET A 55 12.30 -24.96 -2.18
N ASP A 56 12.36 -25.35 -3.45
CA ASP A 56 13.19 -26.47 -3.94
C ASP A 56 14.68 -26.27 -3.62
N HIS A 57 15.12 -25.02 -3.45
CA HIS A 57 16.49 -24.63 -3.15
C HIS A 57 16.56 -23.70 -1.92
N CYS A 58 15.66 -23.84 -0.95
CA CYS A 58 15.66 -23.01 0.24
C CYS A 58 16.86 -23.34 1.15
N PRO A 59 17.81 -22.40 1.35
CA PRO A 59 18.99 -22.65 2.20
C PRO A 59 18.65 -22.74 3.69
N TYR A 60 17.44 -22.32 4.07
CA TYR A 60 16.94 -22.31 5.45
C TYR A 60 16.05 -23.52 5.77
N SER A 61 15.98 -24.53 4.88
CA SER A 61 15.17 -25.73 5.12
C SER A 61 15.71 -26.62 6.25
N GLU A 62 17.03 -26.62 6.45
CA GLU A 62 17.70 -27.46 7.46
C GLU A 62 18.42 -26.65 8.55
N ASP A 63 18.90 -25.44 8.23
CA ASP A 63 19.64 -24.57 9.15
C ASP A 63 19.07 -23.14 9.14
N ILE A 64 18.19 -22.87 10.11
CA ILE A 64 17.54 -21.56 10.26
C ILE A 64 18.34 -20.73 11.26
N PRO A 65 18.75 -19.49 10.91
CA PRO A 65 19.47 -18.62 11.83
C PRO A 65 18.75 -18.45 13.16
N LEU A 66 19.47 -18.58 14.27
CA LEU A 66 18.93 -18.47 15.62
C LEU A 66 18.21 -17.13 15.83
N GLY A 67 16.98 -17.18 16.33
CA GLY A 67 16.15 -15.98 16.55
C GLY A 67 15.29 -15.58 15.34
N THR A 68 15.24 -16.40 14.29
CA THR A 68 14.35 -16.20 13.15
C THR A 68 12.89 -16.50 13.53
N LYS A 69 12.00 -15.56 13.21
CA LYS A 69 10.56 -15.77 13.23
C LYS A 69 10.14 -16.45 11.92
N ILE A 70 9.49 -17.59 12.01
CA ILE A 70 8.97 -18.32 10.84
C ILE A 70 7.49 -17.96 10.64
N ILE A 71 7.10 -17.68 9.41
CA ILE A 71 5.74 -17.42 8.97
C ILE A 71 5.41 -18.37 7.82
N ASP A 72 4.54 -19.35 8.09
CA ASP A 72 3.98 -20.20 7.04
C ASP A 72 2.89 -19.44 6.28
N ALA A 73 3.09 -19.19 4.98
CA ALA A 73 2.10 -18.54 4.13
C ALA A 73 0.90 -19.47 3.82
N ALA A 74 1.02 -20.78 4.08
CA ALA A 74 0.01 -21.80 3.86
C ALA A 74 -0.59 -21.74 2.44
N GLY A 75 0.27 -21.63 1.43
CA GLY A 75 -0.13 -21.59 0.03
C GLY A 75 -0.83 -20.29 -0.40
N LYS A 76 -0.69 -19.20 0.36
CA LYS A 76 -1.14 -17.86 -0.06
C LYS A 76 -0.11 -17.17 -0.95
N CYS A 77 -0.55 -16.13 -1.65
CA CYS A 77 0.33 -15.25 -2.40
C CYS A 77 0.93 -14.18 -1.47
N VAL A 78 2.17 -13.80 -1.72
CA VAL A 78 2.84 -12.67 -1.05
C VAL A 78 3.12 -11.61 -2.10
N PHE A 79 2.65 -10.39 -1.82
CA PHE A 79 2.83 -9.22 -2.67
C PHE A 79 3.75 -8.21 -1.97
N PRO A 80 4.48 -7.37 -2.72
CA PRO A 80 4.98 -6.11 -2.18
C PRO A 80 3.82 -5.28 -1.62
N SER A 81 4.09 -4.41 -0.66
CA SER A 81 3.11 -3.41 -0.25
C SER A 81 2.75 -2.50 -1.43
N PHE A 82 1.52 -2.00 -1.43
CA PHE A 82 1.08 -1.06 -2.45
C PHE A 82 1.67 0.33 -2.20
N CYS A 83 1.87 1.08 -3.29
CA CYS A 83 2.26 2.48 -3.28
C CYS A 83 1.10 3.28 -3.88
N ASP A 84 0.52 4.20 -3.09
CA ASP A 84 -0.50 5.13 -3.56
C ASP A 84 0.18 6.47 -3.87
N CYS A 85 0.42 6.73 -5.15
CA CYS A 85 1.20 7.88 -5.61
C CYS A 85 0.41 9.19 -5.69
N HIS A 86 -0.87 9.20 -5.28
CA HIS A 86 -1.63 10.44 -5.35
C HIS A 86 -2.82 10.46 -4.39
N THR A 87 -2.64 11.10 -3.24
CA THR A 87 -3.74 11.35 -2.31
C THR A 87 -3.87 12.81 -1.92
N HIS A 88 -5.06 13.13 -1.40
CA HIS A 88 -5.27 14.31 -0.58
C HIS A 88 -5.67 13.85 0.82
N ILE A 89 -4.86 12.98 1.45
CA ILE A 89 -5.24 12.31 2.71
C ILE A 89 -5.45 13.28 3.89
N VAL A 90 -4.74 14.42 3.86
CA VAL A 90 -4.87 15.50 4.83
C VAL A 90 -5.97 16.46 4.39
N TYR A 91 -7.14 16.35 5.04
CA TYR A 91 -8.27 17.27 4.88
C TYR A 91 -9.09 17.37 6.17
N ALA A 92 -9.76 18.51 6.34
CA ALA A 92 -10.62 18.79 7.48
C ALA A 92 -12.09 18.41 7.20
N GLY A 93 -12.68 17.65 8.12
CA GLY A 93 -14.09 17.28 8.06
C GLY A 93 -14.42 16.47 6.80
N SER A 94 -15.63 16.60 6.27
CA SER A 94 -16.09 15.86 5.10
C SER A 94 -17.02 16.72 4.24
N ARG A 95 -17.38 16.21 3.06
CA ARG A 95 -18.30 16.87 2.12
C ARG A 95 -19.62 16.11 1.95
N GLU A 96 -20.02 15.33 2.94
CA GLU A 96 -21.24 14.51 2.91
C GLU A 96 -22.54 15.33 2.73
N LYS A 97 -22.57 16.56 3.27
CA LYS A 97 -23.69 17.49 3.07
C LYS A 97 -23.82 17.88 1.59
N GLU A 98 -22.71 18.21 0.96
CA GLU A 98 -22.68 18.54 -0.48
C GLU A 98 -23.02 17.33 -1.36
N PHE A 99 -22.63 16.12 -0.92
CA PHE A 99 -23.04 14.88 -1.58
C PHE A 99 -24.56 14.69 -1.53
N THR A 100 -25.18 14.94 -0.37
CA THR A 100 -26.65 14.90 -0.20
C THR A 100 -27.35 15.93 -1.09
N ASP A 101 -26.79 17.13 -1.19
CA ASP A 101 -27.29 18.22 -2.02
C ASP A 101 -27.26 17.88 -3.52
N LYS A 102 -26.19 17.22 -3.99
CA LYS A 102 -26.11 16.71 -5.37
C LYS A 102 -27.20 15.67 -5.66
N ILE A 103 -27.46 14.74 -4.75
CA ILE A 103 -28.50 13.72 -4.92
C ILE A 103 -29.89 14.36 -5.04
N ARG A 104 -30.12 15.48 -4.35
CA ARG A 104 -31.37 16.27 -4.43
C ARG A 104 -31.49 17.10 -5.70
N GLY A 105 -30.54 16.99 -6.63
CA GLY A 105 -30.58 17.64 -7.94
C GLY A 105 -29.92 19.01 -8.01
N MET A 106 -29.23 19.47 -6.96
CA MET A 106 -28.49 20.72 -7.05
C MET A 106 -27.25 20.60 -7.93
N SER A 107 -27.06 21.57 -8.80
CA SER A 107 -25.87 21.70 -9.63
C SER A 107 -24.64 22.06 -8.79
N TYR A 108 -23.46 21.74 -9.33
CA TYR A 108 -22.18 22.12 -8.71
C TYR A 108 -22.08 23.63 -8.45
N ARG A 109 -22.63 24.45 -9.35
CA ARG A 109 -22.63 25.92 -9.24
C ARG A 109 -23.48 26.40 -8.07
N GLU A 110 -24.65 25.80 -7.86
CA GLU A 110 -25.54 26.15 -6.75
C GLU A 110 -24.94 25.76 -5.39
N ILE A 111 -24.29 24.60 -5.32
CA ILE A 111 -23.57 24.17 -4.11
C ILE A 111 -22.40 25.11 -3.81
N ALA A 112 -21.61 25.46 -4.82
CA ALA A 112 -20.51 26.41 -4.66
C ALA A 112 -21.00 27.81 -4.24
N ALA A 113 -22.12 28.29 -4.79
CA ALA A 113 -22.72 29.58 -4.41
C ALA A 113 -23.18 29.63 -2.95
N ARG A 114 -23.45 28.47 -2.33
CA ARG A 114 -23.77 28.34 -0.89
C ARG A 114 -22.54 28.14 0.00
N GLY A 115 -21.34 28.35 -0.55
CA GLY A 115 -20.09 28.16 0.17
C GLY A 115 -19.64 26.72 0.30
N GLY A 116 -20.23 25.79 -0.47
CA GLY A 116 -19.73 24.43 -0.66
C GLY A 116 -18.53 24.39 -1.64
N GLY A 117 -18.17 23.21 -2.12
CA GLY A 117 -17.08 23.09 -3.10
C GLY A 117 -15.70 22.99 -2.46
N ILE A 118 -14.67 23.14 -3.29
CA ILE A 118 -13.27 23.16 -2.82
C ILE A 118 -12.99 24.31 -1.85
N LEU A 119 -13.71 25.44 -1.99
CA LEU A 119 -13.57 26.59 -1.10
C LEU A 119 -14.03 26.27 0.33
N ASN A 120 -15.06 25.43 0.48
CA ASN A 120 -15.47 24.93 1.80
C ASN A 120 -14.35 24.11 2.46
N SER A 121 -13.76 23.18 1.70
CA SER A 121 -12.65 22.36 2.18
C SER A 121 -11.44 23.21 2.56
N ALA A 122 -11.09 24.21 1.74
CA ALA A 122 -9.99 25.13 2.03
C ALA A 122 -10.25 25.94 3.31
N ARG A 123 -11.49 26.43 3.50
CA ARG A 123 -11.88 27.14 4.71
C ARG A 123 -11.81 26.25 5.95
N LEU A 124 -12.39 25.05 5.89
CA LEU A 124 -12.33 24.08 6.99
C LEU A 124 -10.88 23.71 7.33
N LEU A 125 -10.04 23.50 6.31
CA LEU A 125 -8.63 23.21 6.50
C LEU A 125 -7.92 24.35 7.24
N GLY A 126 -8.19 25.61 6.87
CA GLY A 126 -7.59 26.79 7.52
C GLY A 126 -8.10 27.08 8.93
N GLU A 127 -9.30 26.61 9.28
CA GLU A 127 -9.90 26.76 10.62
C GLU A 127 -9.56 25.60 11.58
N THR A 128 -9.15 24.45 11.04
CA THR A 128 -8.86 23.25 11.84
C THR A 128 -7.43 23.28 12.36
N SER A 129 -7.25 22.95 13.63
CA SER A 129 -5.91 22.89 14.24
C SER A 129 -5.05 21.77 13.63
N GLU A 130 -3.73 21.94 13.66
CA GLU A 130 -2.78 20.91 13.18
C GLU A 130 -2.97 19.57 13.89
N GLU A 131 -3.14 19.58 15.21
CA GLU A 131 -3.38 18.36 16.00
C GLU A 131 -4.66 17.65 15.56
N GLU A 132 -5.73 18.40 15.34
CA GLU A 132 -6.99 17.81 14.87
C GLU A 132 -6.87 17.24 13.44
N LEU A 133 -6.15 17.94 12.54
CA LEU A 133 -5.84 17.43 11.21
C LEU A 133 -5.02 16.15 11.26
N PHE A 134 -4.03 16.08 12.15
CA PHE A 134 -3.21 14.90 12.35
C PHE A 134 -4.06 13.71 12.81
N GLN A 135 -4.89 13.89 13.85
CA GLN A 135 -5.75 12.81 14.36
C GLN A 135 -6.74 12.32 13.29
N GLN A 136 -7.38 13.23 12.56
CA GLN A 136 -8.29 12.87 11.46
C GLN A 136 -7.55 12.11 10.34
N SER A 137 -6.36 12.56 9.95
CA SER A 137 -5.57 11.95 8.88
C SER A 137 -5.01 10.59 9.28
N LEU A 138 -4.63 10.40 10.55
CA LEU A 138 -4.10 9.14 11.08
C LEU A 138 -5.12 8.00 10.99
N VAL A 139 -6.40 8.29 11.18
CA VAL A 139 -7.47 7.29 11.00
C VAL A 139 -7.48 6.78 9.56
N ARG A 140 -7.40 7.68 8.58
CA ARG A 140 -7.36 7.36 7.14
C ARG A 140 -6.08 6.61 6.77
N ALA A 141 -4.93 7.02 7.31
CA ALA A 141 -3.66 6.34 7.07
C ALA A 141 -3.68 4.89 7.58
N LYS A 142 -4.24 4.64 8.76
CA LYS A 142 -4.42 3.28 9.30
C LYS A 142 -5.33 2.42 8.44
N GLU A 143 -6.35 3.02 7.82
CA GLU A 143 -7.22 2.33 6.87
C GLU A 143 -6.46 1.92 5.60
N LEU A 144 -5.66 2.82 5.02
CA LEU A 144 -4.78 2.49 3.87
C LEU A 144 -3.81 1.36 4.19
N ILE A 145 -3.17 1.40 5.36
CA ILE A 145 -2.25 0.34 5.83
C ILE A 145 -2.97 -1.02 5.87
N ARG A 146 -4.22 -1.05 6.36
CA ARG A 146 -5.02 -2.28 6.44
C ARG A 146 -5.35 -2.86 5.06
N PHE A 147 -5.44 -2.02 4.03
CA PHE A 147 -5.62 -2.45 2.63
C PHE A 147 -4.32 -2.85 1.93
N GLY A 148 -3.17 -2.77 2.62
CA GLY A 148 -1.87 -3.22 2.12
C GLY A 148 -0.99 -2.10 1.54
N THR A 149 -1.38 -0.83 1.66
CA THR A 149 -0.56 0.32 1.26
C THR A 149 0.58 0.52 2.26
N GLY A 150 1.82 0.47 1.78
CA GLY A 150 3.02 0.70 2.58
C GLY A 150 3.70 2.04 2.30
N ALA A 151 3.37 2.70 1.19
CA ALA A 151 3.84 4.02 0.83
C ALA A 151 2.68 4.86 0.27
N VAL A 152 2.62 6.14 0.66
CA VAL A 152 1.55 7.06 0.27
C VAL A 152 2.13 8.45 0.02
N GLU A 153 1.67 9.11 -1.04
CA GLU A 153 1.88 10.54 -1.35
C GLU A 153 0.65 11.37 -0.96
#